data_AF-A0A5S5D6K4-F1
#
_entry.id   AF-A0A5S5D6K4-F1
#
_cell.length_a   1.000
_cell.length_b   1.000
_cell.length_c   1.000
_cell.angle_alpha   90.00
_cell.angle_beta   90.00
_cell.angle_gamma   90.00
#
_symmetry.space_group_name_H-M   'P 1'
#
loop_
_entity.id
_entity.type
_entity.pdbx_description
1 polymer ?
#
loop_
_entity_poly.entity_id
_entity_poly.type
_entity_poly.pdbx_seq_one_letter_code
_entity_poly.pdbx_strand_id
1 'polypeptide(L)'
;MTDYMAAWPLWIDHGLTTPAALGLSAALTARLAAWNELFQEHFHWNGGWRDPDARARFAADGPQLLRDLRRELPDDEVELDDWTQEEVSDPG
;
A
#
# COMPACT_ATOMS: atom_id res chain seq x y z
N MET A 1 4.34 -0.02 -0.84
CA MET A 1 3.88 0.31 -2.21
C MET A 1 2.77 -0.68 -2.58
N THR A 2 1.57 -0.21 -2.93
CA THR A 2 0.58 -1.05 -3.64
C THR A 2 0.94 -1.12 -5.11
N ASP A 3 0.73 -2.27 -5.76
CA ASP A 3 0.99 -2.42 -7.20
C ASP A 3 0.01 -3.43 -7.81
N TYR A 4 -0.21 -3.36 -9.11
CA TYR A 4 -1.16 -4.23 -9.81
C TYR A 4 -0.78 -5.69 -9.68
N MET A 5 -1.78 -6.51 -9.35
CA MET A 5 -1.63 -7.96 -9.18
C MET A 5 -0.63 -8.38 -8.07
N ALA A 6 -0.05 -7.43 -7.34
CA ALA A 6 0.77 -7.72 -6.18
C ALA A 6 -0.15 -8.24 -5.06
N ALA A 7 0.15 -9.43 -4.55
CA ALA A 7 -0.62 -10.03 -3.46
C ALA A 7 -0.52 -9.23 -2.15
N TRP A 8 0.57 -8.49 -1.97
CA TRP A 8 0.84 -7.70 -0.78
C TRP A 8 1.41 -6.33 -1.14
N PRO A 9 1.15 -5.29 -0.33
CA PRO A 9 1.73 -3.97 -0.56
C PRO A 9 3.13 -3.82 0.06
N LEU A 10 3.90 -4.91 0.14
CA LEU A 10 5.16 -5.02 0.88
C LEU A 10 6.31 -5.39 -0.05
N TRP A 11 7.36 -4.58 -0.02
CA TRP A 11 8.52 -4.73 -0.89
C TRP A 11 9.79 -4.56 -0.07
N ILE A 12 10.80 -5.36 -0.40
CA ILE A 12 12.18 -5.23 0.08
C ILE A 12 13.09 -5.07 -1.13
N ASP A 13 14.39 -4.84 -0.92
CA ASP A 13 15.37 -4.65 -2.00
C ASP A 13 15.37 -5.78 -3.06
N HIS A 14 14.96 -6.99 -2.65
CA HIS A 14 14.90 -8.17 -3.52
C HIS A 14 13.52 -8.44 -4.12
N GLY A 15 12.54 -7.55 -3.92
CA GLY A 15 11.21 -7.61 -4.52
C GLY A 15 10.07 -7.81 -3.52
N LEU A 16 8.97 -8.35 -4.03
CA LEU A 16 7.73 -8.57 -3.26
C LEU A 16 7.98 -9.51 -2.08
N THR A 17 7.48 -9.15 -0.90
CA THR A 17 7.56 -9.98 0.31
C THR A 17 6.18 -10.24 0.90
N THR A 18 6.13 -11.03 1.97
CA THR A 18 4.89 -11.37 2.68
C THR A 18 4.94 -10.90 4.14
N PRO A 19 3.79 -10.64 4.78
CA PRO A 19 3.74 -10.30 6.20
C PRO A 19 4.40 -11.37 7.09
N ALA A 20 4.23 -12.65 6.74
CA ALA A 20 4.81 -13.76 7.48
C ALA A 20 6.34 -13.78 7.42
N ALA A 21 6.94 -13.41 6.28
CA ALA A 21 8.38 -13.32 6.12
C ALA A 21 8.99 -12.21 6.99
N LEU A 22 8.24 -11.16 7.26
CA LEU A 22 8.62 -10.04 8.13
C LEU A 22 8.19 -10.24 9.60
N GLY A 23 7.52 -11.34 9.93
CA GLY A 23 7.04 -11.60 11.30
C GLY A 23 5.91 -10.67 11.77
N LEU A 24 5.14 -10.08 10.86
CA LEU A 24 4.08 -9.13 11.20
C LEU A 24 2.92 -9.80 11.96
N SER A 25 2.27 -9.02 12.81
CA SER A 25 1.09 -9.46 13.54
C SER A 25 -0.08 -9.77 12.60
N ALA A 26 -0.98 -10.66 13.05
CA ALA A 26 -2.19 -10.99 12.30
C ALA A 26 -3.10 -9.76 12.09
N ALA A 27 -3.13 -8.85 13.08
CA ALA A 27 -3.92 -7.63 13.02
C ALA A 27 -3.40 -6.65 11.94
N LEU A 28 -2.08 -6.43 11.88
CA LEU A 28 -1.48 -5.59 10.85
C LEU A 28 -1.59 -6.24 9.47
N THR A 29 -1.37 -7.55 9.39
CA THR A 29 -1.55 -8.36 8.17
C THR A 29 -2.93 -8.16 7.55
N ALA A 30 -4.00 -8.27 8.35
CA ALA A 30 -5.37 -8.11 7.87
C ALA A 30 -5.63 -6.69 7.35
N ARG A 31 -5.06 -5.66 7.99
CA ARG A 31 -5.22 -4.27 7.55
C ARG A 31 -4.45 -3.97 6.27
N LEU A 32 -3.24 -4.53 6.11
CA LEU A 32 -2.47 -4.42 4.86
C LEU A 32 -3.19 -5.10 3.70
N ALA A 33 -3.79 -6.28 3.93
CA ALA A 33 -4.61 -6.95 2.93
C ALA A 33 -5.79 -6.08 2.48
N ALA A 34 -6.57 -5.56 3.44
CA ALA A 34 -7.73 -4.72 3.14
C ALA A 34 -7.35 -3.42 2.41
N TRP A 35 -6.20 -2.82 2.74
CA TRP A 35 -5.70 -1.64 2.06
C TRP A 35 -5.26 -1.94 0.61
N ASN A 36 -4.63 -3.10 0.38
CA ASN A 36 -4.29 -3.55 -0.97
C ASN A 36 -5.54 -3.89 -1.80
N GLU A 37 -6.52 -4.60 -1.22
CA GLU A 37 -7.80 -4.91 -1.88
C GLU A 37 -8.54 -3.64 -2.31
N LEU A 38 -8.61 -2.63 -1.44
CA LEU A 38 -9.20 -1.34 -1.77
C LEU A 38 -8.54 -0.70 -3.00
N PHE A 39 -7.21 -0.78 -3.11
CA PHE A 39 -6.49 -0.33 -4.29
C PHE A 39 -6.84 -1.16 -5.53
N GLN A 40 -6.77 -2.50 -5.47
CA GLN A 40 -7.04 -3.37 -6.62
C GLN A 40 -8.48 -3.20 -7.15
N GLU A 41 -9.44 -2.92 -6.27
CA GLU A 41 -10.86 -2.79 -6.63
C GLU A 41 -11.20 -1.40 -7.21
N HIS A 42 -10.60 -0.33 -6.68
CA HIS A 42 -11.05 1.04 -6.96
C HIS A 42 -10.06 1.89 -7.77
N PHE A 43 -8.80 1.48 -7.88
CA PHE A 43 -7.78 2.18 -8.65
C PHE A 43 -7.51 1.49 -9.98
N HIS A 44 -7.44 2.27 -11.06
CA HIS A 44 -7.12 1.77 -12.40
C HIS A 44 -6.05 2.65 -13.05
N TRP A 45 -5.05 2.04 -13.68
CA TRP A 45 -3.80 2.74 -14.04
C TRP A 45 -4.03 3.85 -15.06
N ASN A 46 -4.99 3.63 -15.97
CA ASN A 46 -5.38 4.61 -16.99
C ASN A 46 -6.42 5.63 -16.52
N GLY A 47 -7.05 5.44 -15.36
CA GLY A 47 -8.21 6.23 -14.93
C GLY A 47 -8.16 6.74 -13.49
N GLY A 48 -7.11 6.40 -12.75
CA GLY A 48 -6.96 6.68 -11.33
C GLY A 48 -8.07 6.06 -10.48
N TRP A 49 -8.39 6.77 -9.40
CA TRP A 49 -9.45 6.41 -8.47
C TRP A 49 -10.83 6.66 -9.08
N ARG A 50 -11.64 5.61 -9.18
CA ARG A 50 -13.03 5.71 -9.67
C ARG A 50 -14.01 6.19 -8.60
N ASP A 51 -13.63 6.03 -7.33
CA ASP A 51 -14.44 6.36 -6.17
C ASP A 51 -13.67 7.33 -5.25
N PRO A 52 -14.16 8.58 -5.08
CA PRO A 52 -13.55 9.57 -4.20
C PRO A 52 -13.47 9.11 -2.73
N ASP A 53 -14.43 8.34 -2.25
CA ASP A 53 -14.45 7.86 -0.86
C ASP A 53 -13.38 6.77 -0.68
N ALA A 54 -13.23 5.88 -1.66
CA ALA A 54 -12.15 4.90 -1.68
C ALA A 54 -10.77 5.57 -1.70
N ARG A 55 -10.59 6.63 -2.52
CA ARG A 55 -9.36 7.43 -2.54
C ARG A 55 -9.06 8.05 -1.18
N ALA A 56 -10.06 8.69 -0.56
CA ALA A 56 -9.89 9.34 0.73
C ALA A 56 -9.52 8.34 1.82
N ARG A 57 -10.18 7.17 1.83
CA ARG A 57 -9.87 6.08 2.76
C ARG A 57 -8.48 5.52 2.54
N PHE A 58 -8.10 5.25 1.29
CA PHE A 58 -6.78 4.74 0.95
C PHE A 58 -5.66 5.68 1.42
N ALA A 59 -5.82 6.98 1.15
CA ALA A 59 -4.87 8.01 1.57
C ALA A 59 -4.81 8.18 3.10
N ALA A 60 -5.93 7.99 3.81
CA ALA A 60 -5.96 8.08 5.27
C ALA A 60 -5.33 6.85 5.95
N ASP A 61 -5.51 5.65 5.39
CA ASP A 61 -5.05 4.38 5.96
C ASP A 61 -3.53 4.19 5.81
N GLY A 62 -2.95 4.63 4.68
CA GLY A 62 -1.52 4.47 4.37
C GLY A 62 -0.57 4.97 5.48
N PRO A 63 -0.67 6.24 5.95
CA PRO A 63 0.17 6.75 7.03
C PRO A 63 -0.03 6.02 8.37
N GLN A 64 -1.22 5.48 8.63
CA GLN A 64 -1.46 4.68 9.84
C GLN A 64 -0.74 3.34 9.76
N LEU A 65 -0.85 2.66 8.62
CA LEU A 65 -0.16 1.40 8.35
C LEU A 65 1.36 1.56 8.41
N LEU A 66 1.91 2.66 7.87
CA LEU A 66 3.34 2.97 7.96
C LEU A 66 3.81 3.08 9.42
N ARG A 67 3.05 3.78 10.27
CA ARG A 67 3.38 3.89 11.70
C ARG A 67 3.35 2.54 12.40
N ASP A 68 2.39 1.70 12.06
CA ASP A 68 2.24 0.37 12.63
C ASP A 68 3.38 -0.57 12.18
N LEU A 69 3.77 -0.51 10.90
CA LEU A 69 4.92 -1.24 10.38
C LEU A 69 6.21 -0.85 11.09
N ARG A 70 6.50 0.46 11.22
CA ARG A 70 7.69 0.95 11.95
C ARG A 70 7.72 0.53 13.42
N ARG A 71 6.56 0.25 14.01
CA ARG A 71 6.47 -0.26 15.39
C ARG A 71 6.75 -1.76 15.48
N GLU A 72 6.31 -2.53 14.49
CA GLU A 72 6.55 -3.98 14.44
C GLU A 72 7.94 -4.33 13.88
N LEU A 73 8.56 -3.41 13.13
CA LEU A 73 9.88 -3.53 12.52
C LEU A 73 10.78 -2.36 12.97
N PRO A 74 11.18 -2.29 14.26
CA PRO A 74 11.91 -1.14 14.80
C PRO A 74 13.34 -1.01 14.27
N ASP A 75 13.92 -2.10 13.76
CA ASP A 75 15.29 -2.16 13.25
C ASP A 75 15.38 -1.92 11.73
N ASP A 76 14.24 -1.88 11.04
CA ASP A 76 14.15 -1.69 9.59
C ASP A 76 13.70 -0.27 9.24
N GLU A 77 14.29 0.29 8.18
CA GLU A 77 13.79 1.52 7.58
C GLU A 77 12.58 1.21 6.72
N VAL A 78 11.40 1.62 7.18
CA VAL A 78 10.14 1.43 6.45
C VAL A 78 9.65 2.75 5.90
N GLU A 79 9.33 2.77 4.60
CA GLU A 79 8.79 3.93 3.88
C GLU A 79 7.48 3.59 3.17
N LEU A 80 6.64 4.61 3.01
CA LEU A 80 5.43 4.52 2.20
C LEU A 80 5.72 5.14 0.84
N ASP A 81 5.89 4.28 -0.15
CA ASP A 81 5.89 4.68 -1.56
C ASP A 81 4.43 4.70 -2.07
N ASP A 82 3.87 5.91 -2.19
CA ASP A 82 2.53 6.19 -2.71
C ASP A 82 2.59 6.93 -4.05
N TRP A 83 2.96 6.18 -5.10
CA TRP A 83 2.96 6.64 -6.49
C TRP A 83 1.55 6.94 -7.03
N THR A 84 0.49 6.62 -6.31
CA THR A 84 -0.90 6.89 -6.75
C THR A 84 -1.27 8.38 -6.70
N GLN A 85 -0.40 9.21 -6.11
CA GLN A 85 -0.50 10.67 -6.08
C GLN A 85 0.20 11.36 -7.25
N GLU A 86 0.94 10.63 -8.10
CA GLU A 86 1.50 11.22 -9.30
C GLU A 86 0.34 11.57 -10.24
N GLU A 87 0.09 12.87 -10.42
CA GLU A 87 -0.70 13.35 -11.56
C GLU A 87 -0.09 12.70 -12.81
N VAL A 88 -0.89 11.90 -13.51
CA VAL A 88 -0.57 11.51 -14.88
C VAL A 88 -0.50 12.82 -15.66
N SER A 89 0.71 13.39 -15.75
CA SER A 89 0.99 14.48 -16.66
C SER A 89 0.86 13.89 -18.06
N ASP A 90 -0.30 14.14 -18.65
CA ASP A 90 -0.64 13.83 -20.03
C ASP A 90 0.48 14.34 -20.95
N PRO A 91 1.22 13.48 -21.68
CA PRO A 91 2.14 13.95 -22.68
C PRO A 91 1.35 14.25 -23.95
N GLY A 92 0.86 15.49 -24.05
CA GLY A 92 0.68 16.27 -25.29
C GLY A 92 -0.09 15.69 -26.47
#